data_AF-A0A821EBD4-F1
#
_entry.id   AF-A0A821EBD4-F1
#
_cell.length_a   1.000
_cell.length_b   1.000
_cell.length_c   1.000
_cell.angle_alpha   90.00
_cell.angle_beta   90.00
_cell.angle_gamma   90.00
#
_symmetry.space_group_name_H-M   'P 1'
#
loop_
_entity.id
_entity.type
_entity.pdbx_description
1 polymer ?
#
loop_
_entity_poly.entity_id
_entity_poly.type
_entity_poly.pdbx_seq_one_letter_code
_entity_poly.pdbx_strand_id
1 'polypeptide(L)'
;MGNTCNKSKKHRTEVVYTSDFKDDIDPNVTYVPNEPDLLEPLFVNSNDKSMLDRLLGCAYGQALGDAYGLSTEFETRERIHRNYPDASILIPFPNYITTIHSRRWKRGDWTDDTDQWILILDTLTEGKGDEKVFAKKLKRWIENGFREVGDSVGRGLGANVQQVVYSDGYLKDPLKTSEMVWERGNRQAAPNGAVMRCSAAAFVHYNDPEKVKSTTISMCKTTHFDPRCIASCLAVCLTITHLVKNKVNDNEIEPLIKRVQEETIQILGDNLSGEHRELFVWHIDPSRTLQDLKLDDPT
;
A
#
# COMPACT_ATOMS: atom_id res chain seq x y z
N MET A 1 -48.19 17.79 40.67
CA MET A 1 -48.52 16.69 39.74
C MET A 1 -48.45 17.29 38.34
N GLY A 2 -47.36 17.27 37.57
CA GLY A 2 -46.38 16.22 37.34
C GLY A 2 -46.37 15.95 35.82
N ASN A 3 -45.88 16.92 35.03
CA ASN A 3 -45.69 16.83 33.58
C ASN A 3 -44.60 15.79 33.23
N THR A 4 -44.83 14.91 32.24
CA THR A 4 -43.80 14.32 31.36
C THR A 4 -44.52 13.76 30.12
N CYS A 5 -44.32 14.31 28.92
CA CYS A 5 -43.15 14.25 28.02
C CYS A 5 -43.06 12.91 27.25
N ASN A 6 -43.63 12.93 26.04
CA ASN A 6 -43.42 11.95 24.97
C ASN A 6 -41.96 12.04 24.48
N LYS A 7 -41.19 10.96 24.56
CA LYS A 7 -39.93 10.81 23.82
C LYS A 7 -39.90 9.47 23.09
N SER A 8 -39.67 9.57 21.78
CA SER A 8 -39.46 8.48 20.85
C SER A 8 -38.24 7.65 21.26
N LYS A 9 -38.39 6.32 21.17
CA LYS A 9 -37.31 5.35 21.31
C LYS A 9 -36.38 5.47 20.10
N LYS A 10 -35.23 6.14 20.25
CA LYS A 10 -34.05 5.88 19.43
C LYS A 10 -33.37 4.64 20.01
N HIS A 11 -33.39 3.52 19.30
CA HIS A 11 -32.46 2.42 19.57
C HIS A 11 -31.06 2.89 19.19
N ARG A 12 -30.28 3.25 20.20
CA ARG A 12 -28.84 3.46 20.10
C ARG A 12 -28.21 2.14 20.52
N THR A 13 -27.82 1.33 19.54
CA THR A 13 -26.99 0.15 19.80
C THR A 13 -25.61 0.67 20.18
N GLU A 14 -25.31 0.68 21.48
CA GLU A 14 -23.95 0.89 21.96
C GLU A 14 -23.15 -0.36 21.62
N VAL A 15 -22.21 -0.24 20.69
CA VAL A 15 -21.18 -1.25 20.46
C VAL A 15 -20.16 -1.07 21.59
N VAL A 16 -20.20 -2.00 22.55
CA VAL A 16 -19.21 -2.12 23.62
C VAL A 16 -17.95 -2.72 22.99
N TYR A 17 -16.89 -1.92 22.89
CA TYR A 17 -15.57 -2.42 22.52
C TYR A 17 -14.92 -3.04 23.75
N THR A 18 -14.88 -4.37 23.82
CA THR A 18 -13.99 -5.07 24.74
C THR A 18 -12.61 -5.15 24.10
N SER A 19 -11.73 -4.25 24.50
CA SER A 19 -10.31 -4.31 24.20
C SER A 19 -9.66 -5.35 25.10
N ASP A 20 -9.46 -6.59 24.63
CA ASP A 20 -8.51 -7.55 25.21
C ASP A 20 -8.20 -8.68 24.19
N PHE A 21 -7.44 -8.36 23.14
CA PHE A 21 -6.88 -9.33 22.19
C PHE A 21 -5.51 -9.87 22.66
N LYS A 22 -5.31 -10.08 23.98
CA LYS A 22 -3.97 -10.37 24.52
C LYS A 22 -3.65 -11.83 24.82
N ASP A 23 -4.62 -12.75 24.90
CA ASP A 23 -4.33 -14.07 25.48
C ASP A 23 -4.78 -15.31 24.69
N ASP A 24 -5.26 -15.20 23.43
CA ASP A 24 -5.80 -16.36 22.68
C ASP A 24 -5.00 -16.75 21.41
N ILE A 25 -3.66 -16.64 21.42
CA ILE A 25 -2.85 -17.26 20.37
C ILE A 25 -2.18 -18.51 20.95
N ASP A 26 -2.75 -19.67 20.65
CA ASP A 26 -2.13 -20.96 20.93
C ASP A 26 -0.77 -21.03 20.21
N PRO A 27 0.36 -21.17 20.92
CA PRO A 27 1.68 -21.27 20.30
C PRO A 27 1.86 -22.53 19.44
N ASN A 28 0.88 -23.44 19.42
CA ASN A 28 0.83 -24.63 18.60
C ASN A 28 -0.08 -24.52 17.36
N VAL A 29 -0.47 -23.31 16.92
CA VAL A 29 -1.10 -23.15 15.59
C VAL A 29 -0.07 -23.50 14.50
N THR A 30 0.09 -24.80 14.27
CA THR A 30 0.62 -25.36 13.04
C THR A 30 -0.42 -25.12 11.97
N TYR A 31 0.00 -24.52 10.85
CA TYR A 31 -0.70 -24.61 9.56
C TYR A 31 -1.47 -25.93 9.47
N VAL A 32 -2.80 -25.86 9.29
CA VAL A 32 -3.67 -27.04 9.19
C VAL A 32 -3.74 -27.41 7.70
N PRO A 33 -2.95 -28.39 7.22
CA PRO A 33 -3.11 -28.85 5.85
C PRO A 33 -4.51 -29.44 5.69
N ASN A 34 -5.18 -29.10 4.58
CA ASN A 34 -6.54 -29.51 4.18
C ASN A 34 -7.72 -28.70 4.75
N GLU A 35 -7.53 -27.47 5.18
CA GLU A 35 -8.67 -26.55 5.25
C GLU A 35 -9.30 -26.42 3.86
N PRO A 36 -10.65 -26.53 3.72
CA PRO A 36 -11.31 -26.20 2.46
C PRO A 36 -10.92 -24.78 2.06
N ASP A 37 -10.74 -24.55 0.76
CA ASP A 37 -10.35 -23.24 0.25
C ASP A 37 -11.34 -22.19 0.78
N LEU A 38 -10.87 -21.33 1.70
CA LEU A 38 -11.67 -20.30 2.34
C LEU A 38 -12.23 -19.29 1.31
N LEU A 39 -11.67 -19.26 0.10
CA LEU A 39 -12.14 -18.46 -1.01
C LEU A 39 -13.17 -19.17 -1.89
N GLU A 40 -13.25 -20.51 -1.87
CA GLU A 40 -14.21 -21.27 -2.69
C GLU A 40 -15.66 -20.80 -2.47
N PRO A 41 -16.14 -20.56 -1.24
CA PRO A 41 -17.46 -19.99 -1.02
C PRO A 41 -17.62 -18.58 -1.63
N LEU A 42 -16.58 -17.75 -1.63
CA LEU A 42 -16.62 -16.41 -2.24
C LEU A 42 -16.76 -16.51 -3.76
N PHE A 43 -16.03 -17.43 -4.40
CA PHE A 43 -16.15 -17.68 -5.82
C PHE A 43 -17.50 -18.26 -6.20
N VAL A 44 -18.01 -19.24 -5.46
CA VAL A 44 -19.31 -19.87 -5.74
C VAL A 44 -20.46 -18.86 -5.61
N ASN A 45 -20.40 -17.97 -4.62
CA ASN A 45 -21.46 -17.02 -4.33
C ASN A 45 -21.30 -15.66 -5.06
N SER A 46 -20.17 -15.40 -5.71
CA SER A 46 -19.96 -14.16 -6.47
C SER A 46 -20.63 -14.22 -7.83
N ASN A 47 -21.45 -13.21 -8.13
CA ASN A 47 -22.04 -13.00 -9.46
C ASN A 47 -21.00 -12.62 -10.52
N ASP A 48 -19.80 -12.18 -10.13
CA ASP A 48 -18.69 -11.86 -11.03
C ASP A 48 -17.39 -12.51 -10.54
N LYS A 49 -17.25 -13.80 -10.85
CA LYS A 49 -16.04 -14.58 -10.53
C LYS A 49 -14.77 -13.99 -11.13
N SER A 50 -14.87 -13.36 -12.30
CA SER A 50 -13.71 -12.80 -12.98
C SER A 50 -13.22 -11.51 -12.32
N MET A 51 -14.12 -10.66 -11.82
CA MET A 51 -13.74 -9.50 -11.01
C MET A 51 -13.14 -9.93 -9.67
N LEU A 52 -13.74 -10.92 -9.00
CA LEU A 52 -13.20 -11.45 -7.74
C LEU A 52 -11.79 -12.01 -7.91
N ASP A 53 -11.55 -12.78 -8.97
CA ASP A 53 -10.22 -13.30 -9.32
C ASP A 53 -9.19 -12.17 -9.46
N ARG A 54 -9.55 -11.07 -10.12
CA ARG A 54 -8.67 -9.89 -10.28
C ARG A 54 -8.45 -9.12 -8.99
N LEU A 55 -9.44 -9.05 -8.10
CA LEU A 55 -9.28 -8.47 -6.76
C LEU A 55 -8.33 -9.30 -5.91
N LEU A 56 -8.48 -10.63 -5.94
CA LEU A 56 -7.56 -11.54 -5.25
C LEU A 56 -6.15 -11.45 -5.86
N GLY A 57 -6.05 -11.34 -7.19
CA GLY A 57 -4.78 -11.08 -7.87
C GLY A 57 -4.10 -9.78 -7.41
N CYS A 58 -4.87 -8.73 -7.10
CA CYS A 58 -4.33 -7.50 -6.51
C CYS A 58 -3.75 -7.75 -5.11
N ALA A 59 -4.50 -8.44 -4.23
CA ALA A 59 -4.06 -8.74 -2.86
C ALA A 59 -2.88 -9.72 -2.81
N TYR A 60 -2.94 -10.82 -3.55
CA TYR A 60 -1.84 -11.78 -3.63
C TYR A 60 -0.64 -11.22 -4.37
N GLY A 61 -0.86 -10.43 -5.43
CA GLY A 61 0.21 -9.77 -6.18
C GLY A 61 0.98 -8.76 -5.31
N GLN A 62 0.29 -8.02 -4.45
CA GLN A 62 0.91 -7.16 -3.43
C GLN A 62 1.89 -7.95 -2.56
N ALA A 63 1.42 -9.01 -1.90
CA ALA A 63 2.21 -9.79 -0.96
C ALA A 63 3.32 -10.62 -1.62
N LEU A 64 3.01 -11.27 -2.76
CA LEU A 64 3.98 -12.09 -3.49
C LEU A 64 5.06 -11.23 -4.16
N GLY A 65 4.70 -10.07 -4.70
CA GLY A 65 5.65 -9.14 -5.31
C GLY A 65 6.67 -8.63 -4.30
N ASP A 66 6.19 -8.22 -3.12
CA ASP A 66 7.01 -7.84 -1.96
C ASP A 66 7.95 -8.97 -1.53
N ALA A 67 7.39 -10.14 -1.18
CA ALA A 67 8.18 -11.29 -0.74
C ALA A 67 9.21 -11.76 -1.78
N TYR A 68 8.85 -11.74 -3.06
CA TYR A 68 9.76 -12.10 -4.15
C TYR A 68 10.87 -11.05 -4.35
N GLY A 69 10.56 -9.76 -4.16
CA GLY A 69 11.49 -8.63 -4.27
C GLY A 69 12.69 -8.72 -3.31
N LEU A 70 12.50 -9.32 -2.13
CA LEU A 70 13.59 -9.63 -1.18
C LEU A 70 14.74 -10.43 -1.80
N SER A 71 14.50 -11.17 -2.88
CA SER A 71 15.54 -11.94 -3.56
C SER A 71 16.62 -11.09 -4.23
N THR A 72 16.34 -9.80 -4.48
CA THR A 72 17.21 -8.89 -5.24
C THR A 72 17.37 -7.49 -4.63
N GLU A 73 16.67 -7.18 -3.54
CA GLU A 73 16.73 -5.85 -2.92
C GLU A 73 18.17 -5.49 -2.47
N PHE A 74 18.61 -4.27 -2.83
CA PHE A 74 19.98 -3.74 -2.65
C PHE A 74 21.10 -4.51 -3.39
N GLU A 75 20.76 -5.45 -4.27
CA GLU A 75 21.75 -6.16 -5.09
C GLU A 75 21.98 -5.44 -6.42
N THR A 76 23.24 -5.41 -6.91
CA THR A 76 23.54 -4.83 -8.23
C THR A 76 23.17 -5.77 -9.35
N ARG A 77 22.93 -5.23 -10.55
CA ARG A 77 22.63 -6.02 -11.76
C ARG A 77 23.69 -7.07 -12.06
N GLU A 78 24.96 -6.74 -11.90
CA GLU A 78 26.09 -7.67 -12.12
C GLU A 78 26.04 -8.83 -11.14
N ARG A 79 25.64 -8.57 -9.90
CA ARG A 79 25.55 -9.60 -8.87
C ARG A 79 24.31 -10.46 -9.04
N ILE A 80 23.17 -9.87 -9.40
CA ILE A 80 21.97 -10.60 -9.78
C ILE A 80 22.30 -11.53 -10.96
N HIS A 81 22.94 -11.02 -12.02
CA HIS A 81 23.34 -11.85 -13.17
C HIS A 81 24.36 -12.94 -12.81
N ARG A 82 25.27 -12.70 -11.87
CA ARG A 82 26.18 -13.74 -11.39
C ARG A 82 25.46 -14.87 -10.63
N ASN A 83 24.47 -14.50 -9.80
CA ASN A 83 23.72 -15.43 -8.98
C ASN A 83 22.62 -16.17 -9.78
N TYR A 84 22.04 -15.49 -10.76
CA TYR A 84 20.95 -15.93 -11.62
C TYR A 84 21.28 -15.57 -13.08
N PRO A 85 22.16 -16.34 -13.75
CA PRO A 85 22.70 -15.98 -15.07
C PRO A 85 21.67 -16.06 -16.20
N ASP A 86 20.66 -16.92 -16.07
CA ASP A 86 19.61 -17.09 -17.05
C ASP A 86 18.36 -16.30 -16.64
N ALA A 87 18.18 -15.12 -17.26
CA ALA A 87 17.03 -14.25 -17.01
C ALA A 87 15.69 -14.83 -17.53
N SER A 88 15.71 -15.94 -18.28
CA SER A 88 14.48 -16.65 -18.68
C SER A 88 13.93 -17.56 -17.59
N ILE A 89 14.72 -17.82 -16.54
CA ILE A 89 14.35 -18.67 -15.41
C ILE A 89 13.99 -17.78 -14.22
N LEU A 90 12.82 -17.99 -13.64
CA LEU A 90 12.42 -17.31 -12.40
C LEU A 90 13.39 -17.65 -11.27
N ILE A 91 13.67 -16.66 -10.43
CA ILE A 91 14.42 -16.85 -9.20
C ILE A 91 13.66 -17.88 -8.35
N PRO A 92 14.33 -18.94 -7.85
CA PRO A 92 13.67 -19.92 -7.01
C PRO A 92 13.03 -19.26 -5.79
N PHE A 93 11.73 -19.45 -5.59
CA PHE A 93 10.99 -18.89 -4.45
C PHE A 93 10.32 -20.02 -3.66
N PRO A 94 10.41 -20.03 -2.31
CA PRO A 94 11.07 -19.06 -1.45
C PRO A 94 12.59 -19.33 -1.27
N ASN A 95 13.18 -20.22 -2.08
CA ASN A 95 14.54 -20.72 -1.92
C ASN A 95 15.60 -19.91 -2.70
N TYR A 96 15.48 -18.59 -2.71
CA TYR A 96 16.43 -17.70 -3.36
C TYR A 96 17.76 -17.64 -2.58
N ILE A 97 18.82 -17.17 -3.24
CA ILE A 97 20.12 -16.92 -2.61
C ILE A 97 19.95 -15.79 -1.59
N THR A 98 20.17 -16.11 -0.32
CA THR A 98 19.98 -15.17 0.79
C THR A 98 21.04 -14.08 0.80
N THR A 99 20.61 -12.83 0.93
CA THR A 99 21.47 -11.63 0.98
C THR A 99 21.63 -11.12 2.41
N ILE A 100 22.51 -10.12 2.61
CA ILE A 100 22.64 -9.45 3.92
C ILE A 100 21.32 -8.78 4.31
N HIS A 101 20.57 -8.29 3.32
CA HIS A 101 19.30 -7.64 3.51
C HIS A 101 18.18 -8.65 3.81
N SER A 102 18.01 -9.66 2.96
CA SER A 102 16.88 -10.59 3.06
C SER A 102 16.97 -11.59 4.20
N ARG A 103 18.16 -11.83 4.78
CA ARG A 103 18.31 -12.68 5.98
C ARG A 103 17.58 -12.15 7.23
N ARG A 104 17.04 -10.93 7.19
CA ARG A 104 16.28 -10.33 8.31
C ARG A 104 14.87 -10.91 8.43
N TRP A 105 14.40 -11.63 7.41
CA TRP A 105 13.07 -12.24 7.35
C TRP A 105 13.16 -13.76 7.18
N LYS A 106 12.05 -14.45 7.46
CA LYS A 106 11.90 -15.86 7.10
C LYS A 106 11.80 -15.98 5.57
N ARG A 107 12.17 -17.14 5.03
CA ARG A 107 12.04 -17.38 3.59
C ARG A 107 10.58 -17.40 3.18
N GLY A 108 10.24 -16.59 2.18
CA GLY A 108 8.87 -16.45 1.66
C GLY A 108 8.00 -15.50 2.46
N ASP A 109 8.57 -14.83 3.46
CA ASP A 109 7.93 -13.76 4.21
C ASP A 109 7.91 -12.47 3.38
N TRP A 110 7.00 -11.57 3.70
CA TRP A 110 6.90 -10.24 3.09
C TRP A 110 7.51 -9.16 4.00
N THR A 111 7.48 -7.91 3.58
CA THR A 111 8.16 -6.80 4.25
C THR A 111 7.20 -5.67 4.65
N ASP A 112 7.71 -4.46 4.82
CA ASP A 112 6.89 -3.32 5.19
C ASP A 112 5.91 -2.88 4.12
N ASP A 113 6.14 -3.22 2.84
CA ASP A 113 5.19 -2.97 1.76
C ASP A 113 3.84 -3.63 2.08
N THR A 114 3.85 -4.93 2.38
CA THR A 114 2.64 -5.70 2.70
C THR A 114 2.11 -5.41 4.09
N ASP A 115 2.99 -5.25 5.08
CA ASP A 115 2.53 -4.94 6.43
C ASP A 115 1.77 -3.62 6.47
N GLN A 116 2.33 -2.56 5.87
CA GLN A 116 1.68 -1.26 5.85
C GLN A 116 0.44 -1.26 4.95
N TRP A 117 0.37 -2.14 3.94
CA TRP A 117 -0.85 -2.38 3.16
C TRP A 117 -1.97 -2.97 4.03
N ILE A 118 -1.67 -3.97 4.86
CA ILE A 118 -2.60 -4.56 5.83
C ILE A 118 -3.09 -3.50 6.82
N LEU A 119 -2.22 -2.63 7.32
CA LEU A 119 -2.60 -1.53 8.21
C LEU A 119 -3.59 -0.55 7.56
N ILE A 120 -3.44 -0.28 6.26
CA ILE A 120 -4.40 0.56 5.51
C ILE A 120 -5.72 -0.19 5.38
N LEU A 121 -5.73 -1.46 4.99
CA LEU A 121 -6.96 -2.25 4.91
C LEU A 121 -7.72 -2.22 6.24
N ASP A 122 -7.02 -2.51 7.34
CA ASP A 122 -7.56 -2.52 8.69
C ASP A 122 -8.10 -1.13 9.09
N THR A 123 -7.46 -0.05 8.65
CA THR A 123 -7.97 1.31 8.85
C THR A 123 -9.25 1.59 8.03
N LEU A 124 -9.34 1.06 6.81
CA LEU A 124 -10.51 1.25 5.95
C LEU A 124 -11.72 0.45 6.46
N THR A 125 -11.49 -0.76 6.99
CA THR A 125 -12.55 -1.61 7.54
C THR A 125 -13.06 -1.12 8.89
N GLU A 126 -12.18 -0.67 9.79
CA GLU A 126 -12.58 -0.26 11.15
C GLU A 126 -12.89 1.24 11.30
N GLY A 127 -12.20 2.10 10.53
CA GLY A 127 -12.14 3.54 10.75
C GLY A 127 -12.63 4.39 9.59
N LYS A 128 -13.23 3.78 8.55
CA LYS A 128 -13.65 4.47 7.31
C LYS A 128 -12.53 5.28 6.63
N GLY A 129 -11.26 4.93 6.88
CA GLY A 129 -10.09 5.62 6.31
C GLY A 129 -9.58 6.84 7.08
N ASP A 130 -9.84 6.97 8.39
CA ASP A 130 -9.29 8.07 9.20
C ASP A 130 -7.75 8.03 9.29
N GLU A 131 -7.10 9.14 8.93
CA GLU A 131 -5.65 9.25 8.84
C GLU A 131 -4.95 9.13 10.20
N LYS A 132 -5.61 9.54 11.28
CA LYS A 132 -5.10 9.46 12.65
C LYS A 132 -5.19 8.03 13.17
N VAL A 133 -6.19 7.28 12.73
CA VAL A 133 -6.26 5.84 13.02
C VAL A 133 -5.09 5.13 12.34
N PHE A 134 -4.88 5.39 11.05
CA PHE A 134 -3.73 4.83 10.33
C PHE A 134 -2.40 5.23 10.98
N ALA A 135 -2.21 6.50 11.33
CA ALA A 135 -0.98 7.00 11.98
C ALA A 135 -0.69 6.28 13.30
N LYS A 136 -1.72 6.01 14.12
CA LYS A 136 -1.56 5.24 15.37
C LYS A 136 -1.18 3.80 15.10
N LYS A 137 -1.84 3.16 14.12
CA LYS A 137 -1.55 1.77 13.73
C LYS A 137 -0.13 1.64 13.17
N LEU A 138 0.28 2.56 12.29
CA LEU A 138 1.63 2.61 11.74
C LEU A 138 2.70 2.79 12.82
N LYS A 139 2.51 3.74 13.75
CA LYS A 139 3.45 3.93 14.87
C LYS A 139 3.53 2.68 15.76
N ARG A 140 2.38 2.07 16.07
CA ARG A 140 2.33 0.84 16.87
C ARG A 140 3.05 -0.32 16.17
N TRP A 141 2.82 -0.50 14.87
CA TRP A 141 3.50 -1.53 14.07
C TRP A 141 5.01 -1.28 14.02
N ILE A 142 5.47 -0.04 13.82
CA ILE A 142 6.91 0.27 13.87
C ILE A 142 7.52 -0.20 15.20
N GLU A 143 6.83 0.05 16.32
CA GLU A 143 7.33 -0.28 17.67
C GLU A 143 7.18 -1.76 18.06
N ASN A 144 6.25 -2.50 17.46
CA ASN A 144 5.85 -3.82 17.96
C ASN A 144 5.76 -4.93 16.91
N GLY A 145 5.83 -4.60 15.62
CA GLY A 145 5.48 -5.53 14.53
C GLY A 145 4.05 -6.06 14.64
N PHE A 146 3.75 -7.08 13.84
CA PHE A 146 2.57 -7.92 14.03
C PHE A 146 2.90 -9.09 14.97
N ARG A 147 2.53 -8.91 16.24
CA ARG A 147 2.82 -9.93 17.28
C ARG A 147 2.11 -11.24 17.02
N GLU A 148 0.96 -11.18 16.37
CA GLU A 148 0.13 -12.30 15.95
C GLU A 148 0.81 -13.25 14.96
N VAL A 149 1.80 -12.77 14.20
CA VAL A 149 2.65 -13.59 13.32
C VAL A 149 4.08 -13.76 13.86
N GLY A 150 4.30 -13.34 15.11
CA GLY A 150 5.56 -13.53 15.84
C GLY A 150 6.58 -12.39 15.67
N ASP A 151 6.19 -11.25 15.09
CA ASP A 151 7.07 -10.10 14.99
C ASP A 151 7.11 -9.28 16.28
N SER A 152 8.26 -8.67 16.54
CA SER A 152 8.51 -7.84 17.71
C SER A 152 8.76 -6.36 17.37
N VAL A 153 8.89 -6.04 16.08
CA VAL A 153 9.19 -4.71 15.54
C VAL A 153 8.81 -4.66 14.06
N GLY A 154 8.40 -3.51 13.55
CA GLY A 154 8.26 -3.32 12.11
C GLY A 154 9.63 -3.35 11.43
N ARG A 155 9.82 -4.24 10.46
CA ARG A 155 11.08 -4.38 9.68
C ARG A 155 10.89 -3.77 8.30
N GLY A 156 11.98 -3.35 7.64
CA GLY A 156 11.93 -2.76 6.30
C GLY A 156 11.74 -1.24 6.25
N LEU A 157 11.33 -0.62 7.36
CA LEU A 157 10.99 0.81 7.46
C LEU A 157 11.93 1.78 6.72
N GLY A 158 11.39 2.46 5.71
CA GLY A 158 12.07 3.53 4.99
C GLY A 158 12.34 4.80 5.82
N ALA A 159 13.45 5.50 5.52
CA ALA A 159 13.92 6.67 6.27
C ALA A 159 12.89 7.82 6.34
N ASN A 160 12.16 8.09 5.24
CA ASN A 160 11.13 9.13 5.23
C ASN A 160 9.96 8.79 6.18
N VAL A 161 9.50 7.53 6.17
CA VAL A 161 8.43 7.08 7.09
C VAL A 161 8.89 7.22 8.54
N GLN A 162 10.12 6.79 8.84
CA GLN A 162 10.71 6.94 10.17
C GLN A 162 10.72 8.42 10.61
N GLN A 163 11.24 9.32 9.77
CA GLN A 163 11.33 10.74 10.08
C GLN A 163 9.96 11.37 10.34
N VAL A 164 8.95 11.05 9.53
CA VAL A 164 7.60 11.59 9.69
C VAL A 164 6.91 11.05 10.94
N VAL A 165 6.95 9.73 11.17
CA VAL A 165 6.23 9.08 12.29
C VAL A 165 6.80 9.47 13.65
N TYR A 166 8.10 9.73 13.74
CA TYR A 166 8.75 10.18 14.97
C TYR A 166 8.77 11.70 15.15
N SER A 167 8.22 12.47 14.20
CA SER A 167 8.11 13.92 14.37
C SER A 167 7.00 14.31 15.34
N ASP A 168 7.24 15.37 16.11
CA ASP A 168 6.26 15.91 17.05
C ASP A 168 4.94 16.27 16.37
N GLY A 169 3.83 15.91 17.02
CA GLY A 169 2.49 16.17 16.51
C GLY A 169 1.97 15.13 15.50
N TYR A 170 2.78 14.15 15.08
CA TYR A 170 2.37 13.15 14.08
C TYR A 170 1.02 12.48 14.38
N LEU A 171 0.83 11.99 15.62
CA LEU A 171 -0.41 11.32 16.01
C LEU A 171 -1.62 12.28 16.14
N LYS A 172 -1.38 13.59 16.21
CA LYS A 172 -2.43 14.62 16.31
C LYS A 172 -2.91 15.05 14.94
N ASP A 173 -1.97 15.27 14.01
CA ASP A 173 -2.20 15.72 12.65
C ASP A 173 -1.13 15.15 11.69
N PRO A 174 -1.29 13.90 11.24
CA PRO A 174 -0.27 13.22 10.44
C PRO A 174 -0.03 13.88 9.09
N LEU A 175 -1.08 14.48 8.50
CA LEU A 175 -1.00 15.20 7.23
C LEU A 175 -0.15 16.46 7.39
N LYS A 176 -0.43 17.27 8.42
CA LYS A 176 0.35 18.48 8.66
C LYS A 176 1.79 18.15 9.04
N THR A 177 2.02 17.10 9.82
CA THR A 177 3.38 16.67 10.16
C THR A 177 4.15 16.19 8.93
N SER A 178 3.53 15.39 8.05
CA SER A 178 4.16 14.96 6.79
C SER A 178 4.50 16.15 5.89
N GLU A 179 3.60 17.13 5.76
CA GLU A 179 3.85 18.37 5.01
C GLU A 179 5.06 19.12 5.57
N MET A 180 5.11 19.36 6.88
CA MET A 180 6.21 20.09 7.51
C MET A 180 7.55 19.39 7.34
N VAL A 181 7.60 18.06 7.41
CA VAL A 181 8.83 17.29 7.18
C VAL A 181 9.28 17.41 5.73
N TRP A 182 8.35 17.30 4.78
CA TRP A 182 8.63 17.48 3.35
C TRP A 182 9.14 18.90 3.05
N GLU A 183 8.52 19.94 3.62
CA GLU A 183 8.96 21.33 3.46
C GLU A 183 10.37 21.57 4.03
N ARG A 184 10.68 21.01 5.21
CA ARG A 184 12.02 21.07 5.81
C ARG A 184 13.07 20.33 4.98
N GLY A 185 12.67 19.28 4.26
CA GLY A 185 13.48 18.54 3.31
C GLY A 185 13.58 19.19 1.93
N ASN A 186 13.37 20.50 1.82
CA ASN A 186 13.37 21.27 0.56
C ASN A 186 12.43 20.70 -0.51
N ARG A 187 11.36 20.02 -0.09
CA ARG A 187 10.34 19.45 -0.98
C ARG A 187 10.87 18.39 -1.96
N GLN A 188 11.94 17.67 -1.57
CA GLN A 188 12.59 16.69 -2.45
C GLN A 188 12.28 15.22 -2.13
N ALA A 189 11.70 14.91 -0.96
CA ALA A 189 11.49 13.54 -0.54
C ALA A 189 10.36 12.85 -1.35
N ALA A 190 10.74 12.07 -2.37
CA ALA A 190 9.81 11.25 -3.16
C ALA A 190 10.14 9.73 -3.21
N PRO A 191 10.39 9.05 -2.06
CA PRO A 191 10.59 7.60 -2.05
C PRO A 191 9.27 6.83 -2.27
N ASN A 192 9.39 5.52 -2.51
CA ASN A 192 8.29 4.61 -2.84
C ASN A 192 7.35 4.24 -1.67
N GLY A 193 7.66 4.65 -0.43
CA GLY A 193 6.99 4.18 0.78
C GLY A 193 5.47 4.42 0.85
N ALA A 194 4.92 5.33 0.04
CA ALA A 194 3.48 5.47 -0.13
C ALA A 194 2.90 4.60 -1.24
N VAL A 195 3.58 4.51 -2.40
CA VAL A 195 3.06 3.79 -3.58
C VAL A 195 3.06 2.28 -3.35
N MET A 196 4.06 1.77 -2.63
CA MET A 196 4.16 0.33 -2.35
C MET A 196 2.95 -0.27 -1.65
N ARG A 197 2.19 0.55 -0.91
CA ARG A 197 1.02 0.12 -0.11
C ARG A 197 -0.30 0.72 -0.59
N CYS A 198 -0.30 1.49 -1.68
CA CYS A 198 -1.46 2.28 -2.08
C CYS A 198 -2.61 1.45 -2.66
N SER A 199 -2.30 0.27 -3.21
CA SER A 199 -3.26 -0.64 -3.85
C SER A 199 -4.44 -1.02 -2.93
N ALA A 200 -4.29 -0.91 -1.61
CA ALA A 200 -5.35 -1.12 -0.61
C ALA A 200 -6.58 -0.24 -0.88
N ALA A 201 -6.38 1.01 -1.31
CA ALA A 201 -7.48 1.91 -1.63
C ALA A 201 -8.30 1.40 -2.83
N ALA A 202 -7.61 0.97 -3.90
CA ALA A 202 -8.26 0.39 -5.07
C ALA A 202 -8.92 -0.95 -4.76
N PHE A 203 -8.31 -1.78 -3.91
CA PHE A 203 -8.86 -3.07 -3.49
C PHE A 203 -10.19 -2.90 -2.73
N VAL A 204 -10.25 -2.00 -1.75
CA VAL A 204 -11.47 -1.80 -0.92
C VAL A 204 -12.54 -0.99 -1.66
N HIS A 205 -12.15 0.00 -2.45
CA HIS A 205 -13.07 0.95 -3.10
C HIS A 205 -13.20 0.75 -4.61
N TYR A 206 -12.88 -0.43 -5.15
CA TYR A 206 -12.86 -0.70 -6.60
C TYR A 206 -14.12 -0.26 -7.36
N ASN A 207 -15.28 -0.20 -6.70
CA ASN A 207 -16.55 0.21 -7.29
C ASN A 207 -16.85 1.71 -7.22
N ASP A 208 -16.02 2.50 -6.52
CA ASP A 208 -16.22 3.93 -6.25
C ASP A 208 -14.91 4.70 -6.53
N PRO A 209 -14.69 5.13 -7.79
CA PRO A 209 -13.45 5.81 -8.19
C PRO A 209 -13.13 7.08 -7.39
N GLU A 210 -14.15 7.81 -6.91
CA GLU A 210 -13.93 9.02 -6.11
C GLU A 210 -13.44 8.67 -4.70
N LYS A 211 -13.94 7.57 -4.11
CA LYS A 211 -13.33 7.02 -2.88
C LYS A 211 -11.93 6.48 -3.10
N VAL A 212 -11.64 5.85 -4.24
CA VAL A 212 -10.27 5.42 -4.57
C VAL A 212 -9.34 6.62 -4.56
N LYS A 213 -9.68 7.70 -5.28
CA LYS A 213 -8.86 8.92 -5.36
C LYS A 213 -8.66 9.56 -3.99
N SER A 214 -9.75 9.85 -3.27
CA SER A 214 -9.67 10.52 -1.97
C SER A 214 -8.90 9.70 -0.93
N THR A 215 -9.14 8.39 -0.85
CA THR A 215 -8.40 7.48 0.06
C THR A 215 -6.93 7.39 -0.30
N THR A 216 -6.61 7.27 -1.59
CA THR A 216 -5.23 7.21 -2.07
C THR A 216 -4.44 8.46 -1.67
N ILE A 217 -5.01 9.64 -1.90
CA ILE A 217 -4.38 10.93 -1.54
C ILE A 217 -4.19 11.02 -0.03
N SER A 218 -5.24 10.71 0.73
CA SER A 218 -5.25 10.76 2.19
C SER A 218 -4.18 9.83 2.79
N MET A 219 -4.19 8.54 2.42
CA MET A 219 -3.23 7.55 2.92
C MET A 219 -1.80 7.84 2.47
N CYS A 220 -1.59 8.39 1.26
CA CYS A 220 -0.27 8.86 0.82
C CYS A 220 0.25 9.99 1.74
N LYS A 221 -0.54 11.05 1.91
CA LYS A 221 -0.17 12.25 2.68
C LYS A 221 0.04 12.01 4.18
N THR A 222 -0.34 10.84 4.70
CA THR A 222 0.00 10.46 6.09
C THR A 222 1.50 10.30 6.32
N THR A 223 2.30 10.15 5.27
CA THR A 223 3.77 9.95 5.38
C THR A 223 4.55 10.57 4.22
N HIS A 224 3.94 10.73 3.05
CA HIS A 224 4.56 11.26 1.84
C HIS A 224 3.68 12.36 1.28
N PHE A 225 4.01 13.61 1.62
CA PHE A 225 3.25 14.78 1.16
C PHE A 225 3.63 15.23 -0.25
N ASP A 226 4.75 14.72 -0.78
CA ASP A 226 5.27 15.10 -2.09
C ASP A 226 4.26 14.82 -3.22
N PRO A 227 3.98 15.79 -4.10
CA PRO A 227 3.05 15.61 -5.22
C PRO A 227 3.42 14.45 -6.14
N ARG A 228 4.70 14.09 -6.29
CA ARG A 228 5.15 12.94 -7.10
C ARG A 228 4.73 11.61 -6.49
N CYS A 229 4.80 11.50 -5.15
CA CYS A 229 4.29 10.32 -4.44
C CYS A 229 2.78 10.19 -4.63
N ILE A 230 2.03 11.30 -4.48
CA ILE A 230 0.57 11.31 -4.65
C ILE A 230 0.21 10.92 -6.09
N ALA A 231 0.90 11.49 -7.09
CA ALA A 231 0.72 11.17 -8.50
C ALA A 231 0.94 9.68 -8.78
N SER A 232 2.03 9.13 -8.25
CA SER A 232 2.38 7.72 -8.44
C SER A 232 1.34 6.79 -7.79
N CYS A 233 0.87 7.12 -6.59
CA CYS A 233 -0.18 6.36 -5.91
C CYS A 233 -1.49 6.40 -6.69
N LEU A 234 -1.91 7.59 -7.17
CA LEU A 234 -3.12 7.73 -7.99
C LEU A 234 -3.01 6.93 -9.28
N ALA A 235 -1.86 6.97 -9.95
CA ALA A 235 -1.64 6.23 -11.18
C ALA A 235 -1.80 4.71 -10.97
N VAL A 236 -1.17 4.17 -9.93
CA VAL A 236 -1.29 2.74 -9.58
C VAL A 236 -2.74 2.39 -9.22
N CYS A 237 -3.38 3.14 -8.33
CA CYS A 237 -4.73 2.84 -7.85
C CYS A 237 -5.80 2.93 -8.95
N LEU A 238 -5.73 3.94 -9.83
CA LEU A 238 -6.68 4.10 -10.93
C LEU A 238 -6.48 3.00 -11.99
N THR A 239 -5.23 2.61 -12.26
CA THR A 239 -4.91 1.48 -13.13
C THR A 239 -5.50 0.18 -12.57
N ILE A 240 -5.25 -0.12 -11.30
CA ILE A 240 -5.82 -1.30 -10.63
C ILE A 240 -7.35 -1.27 -10.69
N THR A 241 -7.97 -0.14 -10.38
CA THR A 241 -9.43 0.01 -10.43
C THR A 241 -9.98 -0.31 -11.82
N HIS A 242 -9.29 0.13 -12.87
CA HIS A 242 -9.68 -0.18 -14.24
C HIS A 242 -9.50 -1.67 -14.58
N LEU A 243 -8.35 -2.26 -14.23
CA LEU A 243 -8.04 -3.68 -14.46
C LEU A 243 -9.02 -4.60 -13.71
N VAL A 244 -9.39 -4.25 -12.48
CA VAL A 244 -10.38 -5.00 -11.69
C VAL A 244 -11.76 -4.96 -12.34
N LYS A 245 -12.17 -3.81 -12.89
CA LYS A 245 -13.51 -3.66 -13.50
C LYS A 245 -13.59 -4.24 -14.91
N ASN A 246 -12.53 -4.11 -15.71
CA ASN A 246 -12.55 -4.47 -17.13
C ASN A 246 -11.54 -5.57 -17.43
N LYS A 247 -11.92 -6.54 -18.27
CA LYS A 247 -10.92 -7.42 -18.88
C LYS A 247 -10.19 -6.59 -19.92
N VAL A 248 -8.92 -6.32 -19.67
CA VAL A 248 -8.06 -5.51 -20.54
C VAL A 248 -7.18 -6.44 -21.34
N ASN A 249 -7.16 -6.27 -22.65
CA ASN A 249 -6.23 -6.95 -23.55
C ASN A 249 -4.93 -6.14 -23.70
N ASP A 250 -3.85 -6.76 -24.18
CA ASP A 250 -2.54 -6.10 -24.29
C ASP A 250 -2.56 -4.77 -25.06
N ASN A 251 -3.39 -4.67 -26.10
CA ASN A 251 -3.57 -3.46 -26.91
C ASN A 251 -4.33 -2.32 -26.19
N GLU A 252 -4.93 -2.59 -25.03
CA GLU A 252 -5.66 -1.62 -24.22
C GLU A 252 -4.82 -1.06 -23.07
N ILE A 253 -3.63 -1.62 -22.81
CA ILE A 253 -2.72 -1.20 -21.74
C ILE A 253 -2.20 0.22 -21.97
N GLU A 254 -1.66 0.51 -23.15
CA GLU A 254 -1.13 1.85 -23.47
C GLU A 254 -2.20 2.96 -23.40
N PRO A 255 -3.40 2.77 -24.00
CA PRO A 255 -4.52 3.70 -23.81
C PRO A 255 -4.92 3.90 -22.35
N LEU A 256 -4.88 2.83 -21.54
CA LEU A 256 -5.19 2.90 -20.12
C LEU A 256 -4.17 3.75 -19.35
N ILE A 257 -2.87 3.49 -19.57
CA ILE A 257 -1.78 4.25 -18.95
C ILE A 257 -1.95 5.74 -19.26
N LYS A 258 -2.17 6.09 -20.53
CA LYS A 258 -2.37 7.48 -20.95
C LYS A 258 -3.56 8.13 -20.24
N ARG A 259 -4.70 7.44 -20.17
CA ARG A 259 -5.90 7.95 -19.48
C ARG A 259 -5.61 8.21 -18.00
N VAL A 260 -4.96 7.27 -17.33
CA VAL A 260 -4.61 7.36 -15.91
C VAL A 260 -3.64 8.52 -15.65
N GLN A 261 -2.67 8.74 -16.54
CA GLN A 261 -1.76 9.89 -16.47
C GLN A 261 -2.53 11.22 -16.60
N GLU A 262 -3.43 11.33 -17.59
CA GLU A 262 -4.26 12.53 -17.80
C GLU A 262 -5.15 12.82 -16.58
N GLU A 263 -5.81 11.80 -16.03
CA GLU A 263 -6.62 11.93 -14.81
C GLU A 263 -5.78 12.37 -13.61
N THR A 264 -4.58 11.82 -13.47
CA THR A 264 -3.65 12.18 -12.39
C THR A 264 -3.22 13.64 -12.47
N ILE A 265 -2.89 14.13 -13.67
CA ILE A 265 -2.56 15.55 -13.89
C ILE A 265 -3.73 16.44 -13.53
N GLN A 266 -4.96 16.07 -13.93
CA GLN A 266 -6.16 16.84 -13.61
C GLN A 266 -6.43 16.92 -12.11
N ILE A 267 -6.29 15.80 -11.39
CA ILE A 267 -6.51 15.74 -9.94
C ILE A 267 -5.48 16.60 -9.19
N LEU A 268 -4.22 16.57 -9.62
CA LEU A 268 -3.17 17.34 -8.97
C LEU A 268 -3.30 18.83 -9.27
N GLY A 269 -3.78 19.19 -10.47
CA GLY A 269 -4.08 20.58 -10.84
C GLY A 269 -2.93 21.53 -10.52
N ASP A 270 -3.24 22.63 -9.84
CA ASP A 270 -2.26 23.65 -9.43
C ASP A 270 -1.33 23.20 -8.28
N ASN A 271 -1.62 22.07 -7.61
CA ASN A 271 -0.71 21.50 -6.60
C ASN A 271 0.55 20.91 -7.23
N LEU A 272 0.53 20.67 -8.55
CA LEU A 272 1.70 20.40 -9.37
C LEU A 272 2.24 21.73 -9.93
N SER A 273 2.84 22.56 -9.07
CA SER A 273 3.36 23.87 -9.51
C SER A 273 4.70 23.73 -10.25
N GLY A 274 4.88 24.44 -11.36
CA GLY A 274 6.17 24.70 -12.02
C GLY A 274 7.02 23.45 -12.24
N GLU A 275 8.18 23.43 -11.57
CA GLU A 275 9.20 22.38 -11.66
C GLU A 275 8.65 20.96 -11.39
N HIS A 276 7.71 20.77 -10.43
CA HIS A 276 7.14 19.45 -10.17
C HIS A 276 6.27 18.94 -11.32
N ARG A 277 5.59 19.84 -12.03
CA ARG A 277 4.80 19.47 -13.20
C ARG A 277 5.67 19.17 -14.39
N GLU A 278 6.71 19.97 -14.60
CA GLU A 278 7.72 19.69 -15.63
C GLU A 278 8.40 18.35 -15.37
N LEU A 279 8.80 18.08 -14.12
CA LEU A 279 9.41 16.82 -13.73
C LEU A 279 8.45 15.64 -13.90
N PHE A 280 7.18 15.76 -13.50
CA PHE A 280 6.20 14.70 -13.69
C PHE A 280 5.97 14.42 -15.19
N VAL A 281 5.70 15.46 -15.98
CA VAL A 281 5.53 15.37 -17.44
C VAL A 281 6.76 14.75 -18.10
N TRP A 282 7.95 15.09 -17.62
CA TRP A 282 9.20 14.50 -18.11
C TRP A 282 9.27 12.98 -17.88
N HIS A 283 8.84 12.50 -16.70
CA HIS A 283 8.87 11.06 -16.37
C HIS A 283 7.79 10.24 -17.09
N ILE A 284 6.69 10.87 -17.51
CA ILE A 284 5.58 10.19 -18.17
C ILE A 284 5.59 10.35 -19.70
N ASP A 285 6.58 11.03 -20.27
CA ASP A 285 6.68 11.27 -21.70
C ASP A 285 6.87 9.94 -22.46
N PRO A 286 5.93 9.54 -23.32
CA PRO A 286 5.98 8.25 -24.01
C PRO A 286 7.12 8.15 -25.04
N SER A 287 7.81 9.25 -25.34
CA SER A 287 9.01 9.22 -26.18
C SER A 287 10.27 8.77 -25.42
N ARG A 288 10.20 8.65 -24.09
CA ARG A 288 11.32 8.25 -23.23
C ARG A 288 11.43 6.74 -23.10
N THR A 289 12.67 6.26 -23.14
CA THR A 289 13.04 4.88 -22.83
C THR A 289 13.40 4.73 -21.34
N LEU A 290 13.42 3.50 -20.83
CA LEU A 290 13.91 3.24 -19.46
C LEU A 290 15.35 3.76 -19.25
N GLN A 291 16.18 3.73 -20.30
CA GLN A 291 17.53 4.29 -20.29
C GLN A 291 17.53 5.81 -20.13
N ASP A 292 16.58 6.52 -20.77
CA ASP A 292 16.46 7.97 -20.66
C ASP A 292 16.10 8.42 -19.23
N LEU A 293 15.40 7.57 -18.49
CA LEU A 293 15.00 7.82 -17.10
C LEU A 293 16.16 7.74 -16.11
N LYS A 294 17.30 7.13 -16.50
CA LYS A 294 18.52 7.01 -15.67
C LYS A 294 18.24 6.51 -14.25
N LEU A 295 17.31 5.57 -14.10
CA LEU A 295 16.87 5.06 -12.79
C LEU A 295 17.97 4.35 -12.00
N ASP A 296 19.04 3.93 -12.70
CA ASP A 296 20.19 3.22 -12.12
C ASP A 296 21.35 4.15 -11.72
N ASP A 297 21.30 5.44 -12.08
CA ASP A 297 22.34 6.41 -11.70
C ASP A 297 22.13 6.79 -10.22
N PRO A 298 23.19 6.75 -9.37
CA PRO A 298 23.06 7.17 -7.98
C PRO A 298 22.65 8.65 -7.91
N THR A 299 21.54 8.93 -7.25
CA THR A 299 21.05 10.28 -6.90
C THR A 299 21.94 10.94 -5.86
#